data_AF-A0A2D5ZM23-F1
#
_entry.id   AF-A0A2D5ZM23-F1
#
_cell.length_a   1.000
_cell.length_b   1.000
_cell.length_c   1.000
_cell.angle_alpha   90.00
_cell.angle_beta   90.00
_cell.angle_gamma   90.00
#
_symmetry.space_group_name_H-M   'P 1'
#
loop_
_entity.id
_entity.type
_entity.pdbx_description
1 polymer ?
#
loop_
_entity_poly.entity_id
_entity_poly.type
_entity_poly.pdbx_seq_one_letter_code
_entity_poly.pdbx_strand_id
1 'polypeptide(L)'
;MRGSFLGFEAEEAFMPQFQLPMFPAGATHITDELTVEERDGRVVYFLGVVPVMHHDVDGVRTFRMFTSQLIVNGTARSRDIIRAFGVPAVSVKRAVRRYRDQGPGGFYARRKGRGPSVLTPEVLEKIQALLDAGMPRAEAAHELGLKPNTVGKAVRDGRLREEKLHRGGIRTGRPGRYEEQA
;
A
#
# COMPACT_ATOMS: atom_id res chain seq x y z
N MET A 1 -15.87 2.22 -52.18
CA MET A 1 -17.27 1.74 -52.11
C MET A 1 -17.27 0.35 -51.49
N ARG A 2 -18.13 0.14 -50.48
CA ARG A 2 -18.69 -1.12 -49.92
C ARG A 2 -17.66 -2.20 -49.52
N GLY A 3 -17.51 -2.61 -48.25
CA GLY A 3 -18.44 -2.71 -47.15
C GLY A 3 -19.03 -4.12 -47.09
N SER A 4 -18.47 -4.99 -46.23
CA SER A 4 -19.13 -6.20 -45.75
C SER A 4 -18.71 -6.47 -44.31
N PHE A 5 -19.73 -6.40 -43.45
CA PHE A 5 -19.73 -6.58 -42.02
C PHE A 5 -19.63 -8.05 -41.63
N LEU A 6 -18.93 -8.32 -40.53
CA LEU A 6 -19.11 -9.41 -39.55
C LEU A 6 -18.16 -9.03 -38.41
N GLY A 7 -18.62 -8.38 -37.35
CA GLY A 7 -19.49 -8.98 -36.33
C GLY A 7 -18.65 -9.00 -35.05
N PHE A 8 -18.39 -7.82 -34.48
CA PHE A 8 -17.73 -7.68 -33.19
C PHE A 8 -18.84 -7.84 -32.15
N GLU A 9 -19.00 -9.07 -31.64
CA GLU A 9 -19.77 -9.31 -30.41
C GLU A 9 -19.08 -8.51 -29.31
N ALA A 10 -19.64 -7.36 -28.98
CA ALA A 10 -19.26 -6.60 -27.81
C ALA A 10 -19.63 -7.46 -26.60
N GLU A 11 -18.62 -8.14 -26.05
CA GLU A 11 -18.68 -8.76 -24.73
C GLU A 11 -19.21 -7.69 -23.77
N GLU A 12 -20.49 -7.84 -23.42
CA GLU A 12 -21.23 -6.91 -22.59
C GLU A 12 -20.54 -6.89 -21.23
N ALA A 13 -19.64 -5.92 -21.05
CA ALA A 13 -18.86 -5.77 -19.85
C ALA A 13 -19.84 -5.62 -18.69
N PHE A 14 -19.98 -6.69 -17.91
CA PHE A 14 -20.75 -6.71 -16.67
C PHE A 14 -20.22 -5.59 -15.77
N MET A 15 -20.89 -4.46 -15.79
CA MET A 15 -20.66 -3.33 -14.90
C MET A 15 -21.53 -3.61 -13.67
N PRO A 16 -20.97 -4.16 -12.57
CA PRO A 16 -21.76 -4.33 -11.36
C PRO A 16 -22.16 -2.95 -10.87
N GLN A 17 -23.44 -2.59 -11.11
CA GLN A 17 -24.06 -1.40 -10.57
C GLN A 17 -23.90 -1.47 -9.05
N PHE A 18 -23.06 -0.61 -8.48
CA PHE A 18 -22.94 -0.47 -7.03
C PHE A 18 -24.23 0.16 -6.51
N GLN A 19 -25.08 -0.64 -5.86
CA GLN A 19 -26.19 -0.09 -5.11
C GLN A 19 -25.65 0.62 -3.87
N LEU A 20 -25.89 1.92 -3.79
CA LEU A 20 -25.62 2.71 -2.61
C LEU A 20 -26.57 2.25 -1.48
N PRO A 21 -26.09 2.14 -0.23
CA PRO A 21 -26.95 1.83 0.90
C PRO A 21 -28.06 2.89 1.02
N MET A 22 -29.31 2.44 1.16
CA MET A 22 -30.46 3.29 1.52
C MET A 22 -30.64 3.25 3.04
N PHE A 23 -30.48 4.39 3.71
CA PHE A 23 -30.83 4.54 5.12
C PHE A 23 -32.26 5.10 5.21
N PRO A 24 -33.23 4.39 5.80
CA PRO A 24 -34.55 4.97 6.02
C PRO A 24 -34.43 6.19 6.93
N ALA A 25 -35.31 7.19 6.78
CA ALA A 25 -35.38 8.32 7.70
C ALA A 25 -35.72 7.78 9.11
N GLY A 26 -34.69 7.58 9.93
CA GLY A 26 -34.80 6.92 11.23
C GLY A 26 -33.61 6.02 11.55
N ALA A 27 -33.61 5.47 12.75
CA ALA A 27 -32.53 4.63 13.23
C ALA A 27 -32.57 3.24 12.55
N THR A 28 -31.43 2.78 12.02
CA THR A 28 -31.27 1.45 11.40
C THR A 28 -30.86 0.43 12.44
N HIS A 29 -31.66 -0.61 12.64
CA HIS A 29 -31.31 -1.70 13.54
C HIS A 29 -30.21 -2.58 12.93
N ILE A 30 -29.09 -2.69 13.64
CA ILE A 30 -28.04 -3.68 13.37
C ILE A 30 -28.41 -4.99 14.06
N THR A 31 -28.80 -4.92 15.33
CA THR A 31 -29.42 -5.99 16.11
C THR A 31 -30.69 -5.46 16.79
N ASP A 32 -31.33 -6.26 17.64
CA ASP A 32 -32.51 -5.82 18.39
C ASP A 32 -32.15 -4.68 19.36
N GLU A 33 -30.96 -4.71 19.95
CA GLU A 33 -30.48 -3.71 20.92
C GLU A 33 -29.54 -2.67 20.32
N LEU A 34 -28.87 -2.97 19.20
CA LEU A 34 -27.88 -2.09 18.57
C LEU A 34 -28.47 -1.41 17.34
N THR A 35 -28.50 -0.07 17.37
CA THR A 35 -29.06 0.75 16.31
C THR A 35 -28.03 1.77 15.82
N VAL A 36 -28.13 2.22 14.58
CA VAL A 36 -27.25 3.23 13.99
C VAL A 36 -28.05 4.30 13.26
N GLU A 37 -27.61 5.55 13.37
CA GLU A 37 -28.26 6.69 12.73
C GLU A 37 -27.21 7.65 12.19
N GLU A 38 -27.47 8.25 11.02
CA GLU A 38 -26.67 9.38 10.53
C GLU A 38 -27.25 10.69 11.08
N ARG A 39 -26.41 11.50 11.73
CA ARG A 39 -26.73 12.82 12.27
C ARG A 39 -25.61 13.79 11.93
N ASP A 40 -25.94 14.88 11.22
CA ASP A 40 -25.01 15.99 10.95
C ASP A 40 -23.64 15.56 10.37
N GLY A 41 -23.65 14.64 9.39
CA GLY A 41 -22.42 14.11 8.77
C GLY A 41 -21.65 13.11 9.64
N ARG A 42 -22.26 12.61 10.72
CA ARG A 42 -21.71 11.57 11.59
C ARG A 42 -22.63 10.36 11.66
N VAL A 43 -22.04 9.18 11.71
CA VAL A 43 -22.72 7.92 12.02
C VAL A 43 -22.63 7.71 13.53
N VAL A 44 -23.77 7.60 14.20
CA VAL A 44 -23.89 7.40 15.66
C VAL A 44 -24.52 6.05 15.95
N TYR A 45 -23.89 5.28 16.83
CA TYR A 45 -24.34 3.95 17.24
C TYR A 45 -24.95 4.03 18.64
N PHE A 46 -26.09 3.39 18.82
CA PHE A 46 -26.86 3.37 20.06
C PHE A 46 -27.04 1.94 20.55
N LEU A 47 -26.78 1.71 21.83
CA LEU A 47 -27.21 0.51 22.53
C LEU A 47 -28.47 0.87 23.33
N GLY A 48 -29.63 0.42 22.87
CA GLY A 48 -30.91 0.98 23.26
C GLY A 48 -31.00 2.46 22.90
N VAL A 49 -31.15 3.33 23.91
CA VAL A 49 -31.22 4.80 23.72
C VAL A 49 -29.90 5.52 23.99
N VAL A 50 -28.85 4.80 24.40
CA VAL A 50 -27.57 5.40 24.82
C VAL A 50 -26.60 5.40 23.64
N PRO A 51 -26.05 6.57 23.23
CA PRO A 51 -25.01 6.62 22.22
C PRO A 51 -23.72 6.02 22.76
N VAL A 52 -23.17 5.04 22.05
CA VAL A 52 -21.96 4.31 22.47
C VAL A 52 -20.74 4.62 21.61
N MET A 53 -20.93 5.09 20.37
CA MET A 53 -19.84 5.49 19.48
C MET A 53 -20.34 6.41 18.38
N HIS A 54 -19.49 7.28 17.85
CA HIS A 54 -19.75 7.98 16.60
C HIS A 54 -18.48 8.12 15.74
N HIS A 55 -18.65 8.22 14.43
CA HIS A 55 -17.58 8.57 13.49
C HIS A 55 -18.12 9.38 12.32
N ASP A 56 -17.26 10.10 11.61
CA ASP A 56 -17.65 10.80 10.39
C ASP A 56 -18.16 9.81 9.33
N VAL A 57 -19.11 10.21 8.50
CA VAL A 57 -19.68 9.35 7.44
C VAL A 57 -18.60 8.76 6.51
N ASP A 58 -17.56 9.52 6.22
CA ASP A 58 -16.42 9.10 5.40
C ASP A 58 -15.35 8.30 6.19
N GLY A 59 -15.59 8.09 7.48
CA GLY A 59 -14.70 7.45 8.46
C GLY A 59 -14.55 5.94 8.31
N VAL A 60 -14.24 5.44 7.11
CA VAL A 60 -14.20 3.99 6.79
C VAL A 60 -13.27 3.19 7.70
N ARG A 61 -12.15 3.77 8.15
CA ARG A 61 -11.23 3.11 9.09
C ARG A 61 -11.91 2.85 10.44
N THR A 62 -12.58 3.88 10.97
CA THR A 62 -13.29 3.83 12.25
C THR A 62 -14.49 2.91 12.19
N PHE A 63 -15.29 2.99 11.10
CA PHE A 63 -16.36 2.04 10.80
C PHE A 63 -15.87 0.60 10.92
N ARG A 64 -14.84 0.23 10.13
CA ARG A 64 -14.32 -1.14 10.12
C ARG A 64 -13.76 -1.58 11.46
N MET A 65 -13.11 -0.68 12.18
CA MET A 65 -12.56 -0.95 13.51
C MET A 65 -13.70 -1.30 14.48
N PHE A 66 -14.71 -0.43 14.57
CA PHE A 66 -15.78 -0.58 15.53
C PHE A 66 -16.73 -1.74 15.21
N THR A 67 -17.12 -1.93 13.95
CA THR A 67 -17.95 -3.09 13.59
C THR A 67 -17.21 -4.41 13.83
N SER A 68 -15.87 -4.41 13.71
CA SER A 68 -15.07 -5.58 14.08
C SER A 68 -15.05 -5.79 15.60
N GLN A 69 -14.94 -4.72 16.39
CA GLN A 69 -15.04 -4.79 17.84
C GLN A 69 -16.40 -5.37 18.29
N LEU A 70 -17.50 -4.87 17.73
CA LEU A 70 -18.85 -5.38 18.00
C LEU A 70 -18.96 -6.89 17.73
N ILE A 71 -18.38 -7.36 16.63
CA ILE A 71 -18.38 -8.78 16.29
C ILE A 71 -17.52 -9.61 17.25
N VAL A 72 -16.34 -9.10 17.61
CA VAL A 72 -15.43 -9.81 18.52
C VAL A 72 -16.00 -9.86 19.94
N ASN A 73 -16.70 -8.82 20.37
CA ASN A 73 -17.38 -8.75 21.66
C ASN A 73 -18.69 -9.56 21.71
N GLY A 74 -19.18 -10.05 20.58
CA GLY A 74 -20.45 -10.78 20.49
C GLY A 74 -21.70 -9.89 20.49
N THR A 75 -21.55 -8.56 20.46
CA THR A 75 -22.65 -7.59 20.38
C THR A 75 -23.37 -7.63 19.03
N ALA A 76 -22.68 -8.06 17.97
CA ALA A 76 -23.27 -8.28 16.65
C ALA A 76 -22.62 -9.48 15.96
N ARG A 77 -23.28 -10.06 14.96
CA ARG A 77 -22.67 -11.07 14.07
C ARG A 77 -22.27 -10.41 12.76
N SER A 78 -21.35 -11.05 12.03
CA SER A 78 -20.97 -10.59 10.69
C SER A 78 -22.17 -10.40 9.76
N ARG A 79 -23.19 -11.29 9.84
CA ARG A 79 -24.40 -11.18 9.01
C ARG A 79 -25.23 -9.92 9.33
N ASP A 80 -25.21 -9.50 10.59
CA ASP A 80 -25.95 -8.34 11.07
C ASP A 80 -25.31 -7.06 10.45
N ILE A 81 -23.98 -6.97 10.48
CA ILE A 81 -23.21 -5.89 9.83
C ILE A 81 -23.37 -5.91 8.30
N ILE A 82 -23.30 -7.08 7.67
CA ILE A 82 -23.45 -7.21 6.21
C ILE A 82 -24.83 -6.70 5.77
N ARG A 83 -25.89 -7.10 6.48
CA ARG A 83 -27.26 -6.70 6.19
C ARG A 83 -27.49 -5.20 6.44
N ALA A 84 -27.05 -4.69 7.59
CA ALA A 84 -27.31 -3.31 7.98
C ALA A 84 -26.59 -2.28 7.09
N PHE A 85 -25.39 -2.60 6.61
CA PHE A 85 -24.54 -1.66 5.88
C PHE A 85 -24.30 -2.00 4.41
N GLY A 86 -24.84 -3.13 3.91
CA GLY A 86 -24.64 -3.56 2.52
C GLY A 86 -23.18 -3.86 2.16
N VAL A 87 -22.33 -4.19 3.14
CA VAL A 87 -20.90 -4.37 2.92
C VAL A 87 -20.54 -5.82 2.54
N PRO A 88 -19.53 -6.04 1.66
CA PRO A 88 -19.14 -7.39 1.27
C PRO A 88 -18.67 -8.25 2.45
N ALA A 89 -19.13 -9.50 2.52
CA ALA A 89 -18.77 -10.45 3.58
C ALA A 89 -17.25 -10.64 3.74
N VAL A 90 -16.52 -10.65 2.61
CA VAL A 90 -15.05 -10.75 2.60
C VAL A 90 -14.38 -9.55 3.29
N SER A 91 -14.93 -8.34 3.12
CA SER A 91 -14.43 -7.13 3.77
C SER A 91 -14.60 -7.23 5.29
N VAL A 92 -15.78 -7.65 5.75
CA VAL A 92 -16.07 -7.86 7.17
C VAL A 92 -15.14 -8.91 7.77
N LYS A 93 -14.99 -10.07 7.12
CA LYS A 93 -14.08 -11.15 7.58
C LYS A 93 -12.64 -10.68 7.73
N ARG A 94 -12.13 -9.91 6.77
CA ARG A 94 -10.77 -9.35 6.81
C ARG A 94 -10.59 -8.32 7.92
N ALA A 95 -11.59 -7.47 8.14
CA ALA A 95 -11.59 -6.49 9.22
C ALA A 95 -11.62 -7.17 10.60
N VAL A 96 -12.52 -8.14 10.80
CA VAL A 96 -12.62 -8.91 12.05
C VAL A 96 -11.31 -9.64 12.35
N ARG A 97 -10.69 -10.28 11.34
CA ARG A 97 -9.37 -10.90 11.52
C ARG A 97 -8.33 -9.89 11.96
N ARG A 98 -8.25 -8.73 11.30
CA ARG A 98 -7.32 -7.66 11.69
C ARG A 98 -7.54 -7.23 13.13
N TYR A 99 -8.78 -7.06 13.57
CA TYR A 99 -9.08 -6.69 14.95
C TYR A 99 -8.61 -7.75 15.94
N ARG A 100 -8.83 -9.03 15.65
CA ARG A 100 -8.33 -10.13 16.50
C ARG A 100 -6.81 -10.17 16.58
N ASP A 101 -6.14 -9.96 15.45
CA ASP A 101 -4.68 -10.09 15.35
C ASP A 101 -3.95 -8.83 15.89
N GLN A 102 -4.54 -7.64 15.78
CA GLN A 102 -3.85 -6.36 15.95
C GLN A 102 -4.62 -5.34 16.81
N GLY A 103 -5.80 -5.69 17.31
CA GLY A 103 -6.68 -4.79 18.02
C GLY A 103 -7.11 -3.56 17.19
N PRO A 104 -7.57 -2.49 17.87
CA PRO A 104 -7.90 -1.23 17.21
C PRO A 104 -6.71 -0.61 16.46
N GLY A 105 -5.50 -0.75 16.98
CA GLY A 105 -4.27 -0.16 16.41
C GLY A 105 -4.01 -0.61 14.97
N GLY A 106 -4.39 -1.85 14.60
CA GLY A 106 -4.21 -2.36 13.24
C GLY A 106 -4.96 -1.58 12.16
N PHE A 107 -6.02 -0.85 12.50
CA PHE A 107 -6.80 -0.05 11.55
C PHE A 107 -6.18 1.32 11.26
N TYR A 108 -5.32 1.80 12.14
CA TYR A 108 -4.68 3.11 12.07
C TYR A 108 -3.17 3.02 11.82
N ALA A 109 -2.59 1.83 11.90
CA ALA A 109 -1.20 1.59 11.55
C ALA A 109 -0.91 2.02 10.11
N ARG A 110 0.23 2.70 9.91
CA ARG A 110 0.71 3.05 8.57
C ARG A 110 0.87 1.77 7.76
N ARG A 111 0.29 1.74 6.55
CA ARG A 111 0.43 0.59 5.65
C ARG A 111 1.90 0.33 5.41
N LYS A 112 2.40 -0.84 5.82
CA LYS A 112 3.73 -1.30 5.41
C LYS A 112 3.71 -1.35 3.88
N GLY A 113 4.53 -0.51 3.25
CA GLY A 113 4.76 -0.60 1.81
C GLY A 113 5.26 -2.00 1.46
N ARG A 114 5.01 -2.46 0.24
CA ARG A 114 5.78 -3.61 -0.27
C ARG A 114 7.26 -3.21 -0.20
N GLY A 115 8.09 -4.05 0.40
CA GLY A 115 9.55 -3.91 0.31
C GLY A 115 9.97 -3.82 -1.17
N PRO A 116 11.13 -3.24 -1.47
CA PRO A 116 11.60 -3.17 -2.85
C PRO A 116 11.69 -4.59 -3.40
N SER A 117 10.84 -4.91 -4.38
CA SER A 117 10.74 -6.26 -4.95
C SER A 117 12.01 -6.73 -5.65
N VAL A 118 12.93 -5.80 -5.93
CA VAL A 118 14.15 -6.01 -6.72
C VAL A 118 15.44 -5.75 -5.96
N LEU A 119 15.40 -5.11 -4.78
CA LEU A 119 16.59 -4.87 -3.95
C LEU A 119 16.50 -5.70 -2.66
N THR A 120 16.54 -7.02 -2.83
CA THR A 120 16.70 -7.94 -1.71
C THR A 120 18.10 -7.80 -1.11
N PRO A 121 18.35 -8.31 0.11
CA PRO A 121 19.68 -8.29 0.72
C PRO A 121 20.76 -8.87 -0.20
N GLU A 122 20.46 -9.98 -0.89
CA GLU A 122 21.40 -10.67 -1.78
C GLU A 122 21.71 -9.82 -3.02
N VAL A 123 20.72 -9.09 -3.54
CA VAL A 123 20.93 -8.16 -4.66
C VAL A 123 21.75 -6.96 -4.22
N LEU A 124 21.56 -6.46 -3.00
CA LEU A 124 22.37 -5.37 -2.45
C LEU A 124 23.84 -5.79 -2.29
N GLU A 125 24.12 -6.99 -1.80
CA GLU A 125 25.49 -7.52 -1.70
C GLU A 125 26.16 -7.61 -3.07
N LYS A 126 25.46 -8.13 -4.09
CA LYS A 126 25.99 -8.21 -5.46
C LYS A 126 26.29 -6.84 -6.05
N ILE A 127 25.38 -5.87 -5.89
CA ILE A 127 25.63 -4.50 -6.36
C ILE A 127 26.81 -3.90 -5.60
N GLN A 128 26.89 -4.09 -4.28
CA GLN A 128 27.98 -3.53 -3.49
C GLN A 128 29.34 -4.08 -3.94
N ALA A 129 29.43 -5.39 -4.20
CA ALA A 129 30.66 -6.00 -4.73
C ALA A 129 31.09 -5.41 -6.08
N LEU A 130 30.14 -5.15 -6.99
CA LEU A 130 30.42 -4.51 -8.28
C LEU A 130 30.90 -3.06 -8.10
N LEU A 131 30.27 -2.30 -7.20
CA LEU A 131 30.67 -0.93 -6.87
C LEU A 131 32.05 -0.89 -6.20
N ASP A 132 32.33 -1.80 -5.28
CA ASP A 132 33.62 -1.94 -4.58
C ASP A 132 34.74 -2.34 -5.56
N ALA A 133 34.42 -3.08 -6.63
CA ALA A 133 35.32 -3.37 -7.73
C ALA A 133 35.54 -2.17 -8.69
N GLY A 134 34.95 -1.01 -8.40
CA GLY A 134 35.10 0.22 -9.19
C GLY A 134 34.17 0.32 -10.40
N MET A 135 33.20 -0.59 -10.56
CA MET A 135 32.24 -0.54 -11.66
C MET A 135 31.32 0.68 -11.52
N PRO A 136 31.10 1.47 -12.59
CA PRO A 136 30.14 2.56 -12.56
C PRO A 136 28.73 2.06 -12.23
N ARG A 137 27.99 2.83 -11.42
CA ARG A 137 26.64 2.47 -10.95
C ARG A 137 25.67 2.03 -12.07
N ALA A 138 25.78 2.65 -13.24
CA ALA A 138 24.88 2.40 -14.36
C ALA A 138 25.14 1.02 -14.97
N GLU A 139 26.42 0.64 -15.04
CA GLU A 139 26.87 -0.67 -15.51
C GLU A 139 26.52 -1.76 -14.49
N ALA A 140 26.79 -1.51 -13.20
CA ALA A 140 26.40 -2.44 -12.13
C ALA A 140 24.88 -2.68 -12.07
N ALA A 141 24.08 -1.64 -12.37
CA ALA A 141 22.63 -1.78 -12.50
C ALA A 141 22.25 -2.64 -13.72
N HIS A 142 22.88 -2.40 -14.87
CA HIS A 142 22.62 -3.14 -16.10
C HIS A 142 22.97 -4.63 -15.97
N GLU A 143 24.11 -4.95 -15.37
CA GLU A 143 24.60 -6.32 -15.14
C GLU A 143 23.58 -7.19 -14.40
N LEU A 144 22.81 -6.58 -13.48
CA LEU A 144 21.81 -7.26 -12.67
C LEU A 144 20.37 -7.04 -13.17
N GLY A 145 20.18 -6.46 -14.36
CA GLY A 145 18.86 -6.19 -14.94
C GLY A 145 18.04 -5.17 -14.17
N LEU A 146 18.68 -4.26 -13.43
CA LEU A 146 18.06 -3.25 -12.60
C LEU A 146 18.02 -1.89 -13.29
N LYS A 147 16.99 -1.09 -12.96
CA LYS A 147 16.96 0.31 -13.38
C LYS A 147 18.07 1.10 -12.66
N PRO A 148 18.88 1.93 -13.34
CA PRO A 148 19.90 2.76 -12.69
C PRO A 148 19.35 3.64 -11.57
N ASN A 149 18.12 4.15 -11.71
CA ASN A 149 17.42 4.93 -10.68
C ASN A 149 17.16 4.14 -9.39
N THR A 150 17.01 2.82 -9.48
CA THR A 150 16.82 1.94 -8.31
C THR A 150 18.10 1.83 -7.48
N VAL A 151 19.24 1.65 -8.15
CA VAL A 151 20.57 1.64 -7.51
C VAL A 151 20.90 3.02 -6.94
N GLY A 152 20.69 4.08 -7.72
CA GLY A 152 20.90 5.46 -7.26
C GLY A 152 20.00 5.87 -6.09
N LYS A 153 18.80 5.29 -5.97
CA LYS A 153 17.97 5.44 -4.77
C LYS A 153 18.58 4.71 -3.57
N ALA A 154 19.06 3.49 -3.74
CA ALA A 154 19.70 2.74 -2.66
C ALA A 154 20.97 3.41 -2.12
N VAL A 155 21.76 4.05 -2.98
CA VAL A 155 22.92 4.87 -2.57
C VAL A 155 22.48 6.08 -1.76
N ARG A 156 21.46 6.84 -2.22
CA ARG A 156 20.92 7.99 -1.47
C ARG A 156 20.31 7.60 -0.13
N ASP A 157 19.68 6.43 -0.07
CA ASP A 157 19.09 5.88 1.15
C ASP A 157 20.16 5.25 2.09
N GLY A 158 21.45 5.30 1.73
CA GLY A 158 22.56 4.75 2.53
C GLY A 158 22.67 3.21 2.53
N ARG A 159 21.90 2.53 1.67
CA ARG A 159 21.90 1.05 1.56
C ARG A 159 23.04 0.52 0.69
N LEU A 160 23.65 1.37 -0.14
CA LEU A 160 24.83 1.08 -0.95
C LEU A 160 25.85 2.21 -0.80
N ARG A 161 27.13 1.88 -0.89
CA ARG A 161 28.25 2.84 -0.85
C ARG A 161 28.87 2.96 -2.23
N GLU A 162 29.09 4.19 -2.67
CA GLU A 162 29.90 4.51 -3.86
C GLU A 162 31.15 5.24 -3.38
N GLU A 163 32.34 4.74 -3.72
CA GLU A 163 33.55 5.55 -3.63
C GLU A 163 33.47 6.65 -4.69
N LYS A 164 33.72 7.91 -4.28
CA LYS A 164 33.79 9.02 -5.22
C LYS A 164 35.02 8.79 -6.10
N LEU A 165 34.83 8.31 -7.33
CA LEU A 165 35.88 8.41 -8.35
C LEU A 165 36.33 9.87 -8.40
N HIS A 166 37.58 10.11 -8.01
CA HIS A 166 38.23 11.40 -8.11
C HIS A 166 38.33 11.74 -9.60
N ARG A 167 37.35 12.48 -10.12
CA ARG A 167 37.29 12.88 -11.52
C ARG A 167 38.32 13.99 -11.73
N GLY A 168 39.52 13.62 -12.18
CA GLY A 168 40.53 14.55 -12.68
C GLY A 168 41.82 14.57 -11.87
N GLY A 169 42.72 13.63 -12.18
CA GLY A 169 44.12 13.68 -11.77
C GLY A 169 44.96 13.00 -12.85
N ILE A 170 45.13 13.67 -14.00
CA ILE A 170 46.22 13.32 -14.90
C ILE A 170 47.50 13.48 -14.08
N ARG A 171 48.18 12.39 -13.77
CA ARG A 171 49.58 12.45 -13.33
C ARG A 171 50.40 12.94 -14.52
N THR A 172 50.46 14.25 -14.74
CA THR A 172 51.50 14.86 -15.57
C THR A 172 52.79 14.84 -14.76
N GLY A 173 53.36 13.65 -14.59
CA GLY A 173 54.75 13.49 -14.22
C GLY A 173 55.59 13.85 -15.44
N ARG A 174 56.14 15.06 -15.43
CA ARG A 174 57.17 15.54 -16.34
C ARG A 174 58.23 14.44 -16.55
N PRO A 175 58.60 14.05 -17.79
CA PRO A 175 59.71 13.14 -17.99
C PRO A 175 60.98 13.83 -17.49
N GLY A 176 61.63 13.25 -16.49
CA GLY A 176 63.00 13.59 -16.13
C GLY A 176 63.85 13.41 -17.37
N ARG A 177 64.55 14.47 -17.77
CA ARG A 177 65.49 14.42 -18.89
C ARG A 177 66.54 13.34 -18.58
N TYR A 178 66.74 12.45 -19.54
CA TYR A 178 68.03 11.80 -19.69
C TYR A 178 69.06 12.90 -19.99
N GLU A 179 70.01 13.10 -19.09
CA GLU A 179 71.37 13.42 -19.50
C GLU A 179 72.28 12.34 -18.95
N GLU A 180 73.04 11.82 -19.90
CA GLU A 180 73.95 10.71 -19.88
C GLU A 180 75.33 11.19 -19.41
N GLN A 181 76.14 10.22 -18.97
CA GLN A 181 77.47 10.35 -18.39
C GLN A 181 78.44 11.24 -19.18
N ALA A 182 79.22 12.05 -18.44
CA ALA A 182 80.68 12.23 -18.62
C ALA A 182 81.29 12.77 -17.32
#